data_AF-A0A524QS26-F1
#
_entry.id   AF-A0A524QS26-F1
#
_cell.length_a   1.000
_cell.length_b   1.000
_cell.length_c   1.000
_cell.angle_alpha   90.00
_cell.angle_beta   90.00
_cell.angle_gamma   90.00
#
_symmetry.space_group_name_H-M   'P 1'
#
loop_
_entity.id
_entity.type
_entity.pdbx_description
1 polymer ?
#
loop_
_entity_poly.entity_id
_entity_poly.type
_entity_poly.pdbx_seq_one_letter_code
_entity_poly.pdbx_strand_id
1 'polypeptide(L)'
;MRPLVAARGLAAKRSFALVSNAFGTPEVSISSLGLGVGATVGVELFLTQRIAAHAALAYDRYSLEAYEELERPWYTSAGSWNGIGLRLGVGYALGR
;
A
#
# COMPACT_ATOMS: atom_id res chain seq x y z
N MET A 1 13.80 -14.62 19.30
CA MET A 1 13.07 -13.50 18.66
C MET A 1 13.96 -12.27 18.68
N ARG A 2 13.82 -11.37 17.71
CA ARG A 2 14.58 -10.10 17.62
C ARG A 2 13.63 -8.95 17.27
N PRO A 3 13.89 -7.73 17.76
CA PRO A 3 13.13 -6.56 17.33
C PRO A 3 13.39 -6.28 15.85
N LEU A 4 12.35 -5.87 15.14
CA LEU A 4 12.38 -5.45 13.75
C LEU A 4 11.98 -3.98 13.69
N VAL A 5 12.84 -3.15 13.11
CA VAL A 5 12.52 -1.77 12.73
C VAL A 5 12.94 -1.57 11.28
N ALA A 6 12.01 -1.13 10.44
CA ALA A 6 12.27 -0.94 9.02
C ALA A 6 11.54 0.29 8.49
N ALA A 7 12.23 1.05 7.64
CA ALA A 7 11.64 2.08 6.79
C ALA A 7 11.37 1.50 5.39
N ARG A 8 10.36 2.01 4.69
CA ARG A 8 9.96 1.53 3.37
C ARG A 8 9.56 2.67 2.45
N GLY A 9 9.98 2.55 1.19
CA GLY A 9 9.31 3.19 0.06
C GLY A 9 8.16 2.30 -0.42
N LEU A 10 7.02 2.91 -0.72
CA LEU A 10 5.80 2.23 -1.10
C LEU A 10 5.30 2.80 -2.42
N ALA A 11 4.78 1.94 -3.29
CA ALA A 11 4.03 2.32 -4.47
C ALA A 11 2.65 1.67 -4.39
N ALA A 12 1.61 2.44 -4.66
CA ALA A 12 0.23 1.99 -4.61
C ALA A 12 -0.53 2.46 -5.86
N LYS A 13 -1.56 1.70 -6.24
CA LYS A 13 -2.52 2.07 -7.27
C LYS A 13 -3.88 2.21 -6.60
N ARG A 14 -4.56 3.34 -6.80
CA ARG A 14 -5.98 3.48 -6.46
C ARG A 14 -6.81 3.34 -7.73
N SER A 15 -7.94 2.66 -7.64
CA SER A 15 -8.91 2.56 -8.72
C SER A 15 -10.29 2.94 -8.20
N PHE A 16 -11.02 3.71 -9.00
CA PHE A 16 -12.40 4.06 -8.76
C PHE A 16 -13.21 3.56 -9.95
N ALA A 17 -14.27 2.80 -9.68
CA ALA A 17 -15.19 2.32 -10.70
C ALA A 17 -16.48 3.16 -10.63
N LEU A 18 -16.84 3.78 -11.75
CA LEU A 18 -18.13 4.44 -11.91
C LEU A 18 -19.17 3.39 -12.28
N VAL A 19 -19.98 2.98 -11.31
CA VAL A 19 -21.12 2.09 -11.57
C VAL A 19 -22.27 2.95 -12.12
N SER A 20 -22.51 2.87 -13.43
CA SER A 20 -23.66 3.51 -14.07
C SER A 20 -24.92 2.66 -13.84
N ASN A 21 -25.96 3.25 -13.25
CA ASN A 21 -27.27 2.61 -13.05
C ASN A 21 -28.16 2.71 -14.32
N ALA A 22 -28.85 1.60 -14.60
CA ALA A 22 -30.05 1.35 -15.44
C ALA A 22 -29.92 1.01 -16.95
N PHE A 23 -28.92 1.43 -17.72
CA PHE A 23 -28.97 1.25 -19.19
C PHE A 23 -27.67 0.79 -19.87
N GLY A 24 -26.90 -0.10 -19.22
CA GLY A 24 -25.94 -0.96 -19.93
C GLY A 24 -24.63 -0.33 -20.43
N THR A 25 -24.24 0.84 -19.91
CA THR A 25 -22.92 1.43 -20.20
C THR A 25 -21.79 0.66 -19.50
N PRO A 26 -20.67 0.37 -20.18
CA PRO A 26 -19.56 -0.40 -19.61
C PRO A 26 -18.97 0.31 -18.39
N GLU A 27 -18.62 -0.46 -17.36
CA GLU A 27 -17.93 0.02 -16.17
C GLU A 27 -16.67 0.81 -16.56
N VAL A 28 -16.68 2.12 -16.35
CA VAL A 28 -15.50 2.96 -16.56
C VAL A 28 -14.70 2.93 -15.26
N SER A 29 -13.55 2.25 -15.32
CA SER A 29 -12.58 2.23 -14.22
C SER A 29 -11.51 3.28 -14.48
N ILE A 30 -11.32 4.16 -13.50
CA ILE A 30 -10.33 5.22 -13.52
C ILE A 30 -9.28 4.89 -12.45
N SER A 31 -8.00 5.00 -12.78
CA SER A 31 -6.94 4.63 -11.84
C SER A 31 -5.86 5.69 -11.74
N SER A 32 -5.28 5.84 -10.56
CA SER A 32 -4.07 6.65 -10.39
C SER A 32 -3.04 5.96 -9.52
N LEU A 33 -1.79 6.39 -9.67
CA LEU A 33 -0.66 5.88 -8.92
C LEU A 33 -0.36 6.79 -7.73
N GLY A 34 0.30 6.22 -6.74
CA GLY A 34 0.74 6.96 -5.58
C GLY A 34 2.02 6.40 -5.03
N LEU A 35 2.81 7.31 -4.49
CA LEU A 35 4.04 6.99 -3.78
C LEU A 35 3.82 7.26 -2.29
N GLY A 36 4.47 6.46 -1.49
CA GLY A 36 4.33 6.51 -0.06
C GLY A 36 5.61 6.15 0.67
N VAL A 37 5.59 6.51 1.95
CA VAL A 37 6.61 6.10 2.89
C VAL A 37 5.93 5.43 4.07
N GLY A 38 6.61 4.44 4.63
CA GLY A 38 6.11 3.73 5.79
C GLY A 38 7.23 3.34 6.73
N ALA A 39 6.85 3.17 7.98
CA ALA A 39 7.72 2.64 9.02
C ALA A 39 7.05 1.43 9.65
N THR A 40 7.85 0.52 10.18
CA THR A 40 7.35 -0.66 10.86
C THR A 40 8.18 -1.01 12.05
N VAL A 41 7.48 -1.41 13.09
CA VAL A 41 8.04 -1.88 14.35
C VAL A 41 7.38 -3.20 14.68
N GLY A 42 8.18 -4.21 14.97
CA GLY A 42 7.66 -5.54 15.25
C GLY A 42 8.72 -6.49 15.77
N VAL A 43 8.41 -7.76 15.65
CA VAL A 43 9.27 -8.85 16.09
C VAL A 43 9.44 -9.88 14.98
N GLU A 44 10.64 -10.43 14.93
CA GLU A 44 11.00 -11.52 14.04
C GLU A 44 11.41 -12.76 14.86
N LEU A 45 10.85 -13.91 14.50
CA LEU A 45 11.13 -15.21 15.07
C LEU A 45 11.84 -16.07 14.02
N PHE A 46 13.12 -16.37 14.27
CA PHE A 46 13.88 -17.30 13.46
C PHE A 46 13.37 -18.72 13.70
N LEU A 47 12.75 -19.31 12.69
CA LEU A 47 12.28 -20.70 12.70
C LEU A 47 13.43 -21.64 12.34
N THR A 48 14.28 -21.22 11.41
CA THR A 48 15.51 -21.93 11.02
C THR A 48 16.63 -20.93 10.74
N GLN A 49 17.80 -21.42 10.32
CA GLN A 49 18.91 -20.56 9.88
C GLN A 49 18.59 -19.72 8.63
N ARG A 50 17.51 -20.05 7.90
CA ARG A 50 17.13 -19.35 6.66
C ARG A 50 15.71 -18.80 6.67
N ILE A 51 14.85 -19.26 7.57
CA ILE A 51 13.44 -18.90 7.61
C ILE A 51 13.15 -18.13 8.89
N ALA A 52 12.47 -17.01 8.76
CA ALA A 52 11.98 -16.24 9.89
C ALA A 52 10.53 -15.83 9.69
N ALA A 53 9.71 -15.94 10.73
CA ALA A 53 8.36 -15.38 10.75
C ALA A 53 8.40 -13.99 11.39
N HIS A 54 7.62 -13.04 10.90
CA HIS A 54 7.53 -11.70 11.48
C HIS A 54 6.09 -11.29 11.73
N ALA A 55 5.91 -10.51 12.80
CA ALA A 55 4.68 -9.82 13.12
C ALA A 55 5.01 -8.38 13.48
N ALA A 56 4.38 -7.43 12.80
CA ALA A 56 4.75 -6.03 12.93
C ALA A 56 3.59 -5.08 12.70
N LEU A 57 3.61 -3.97 13.42
CA LEU A 57 2.73 -2.84 13.20
C LEU A 57 3.40 -1.88 12.21
N ALA A 58 2.67 -1.53 11.17
CA ALA A 58 3.08 -0.60 10.15
C ALA A 58 2.28 0.70 10.26
N TYR A 59 2.95 1.83 10.11
CA TYR A 59 2.31 3.09 9.77
C TYR A 59 2.76 3.48 8.38
N ASP A 60 1.80 3.70 7.49
CA ASP A 60 2.03 3.93 6.07
C ASP A 60 1.30 5.21 5.65
N ARG A 61 1.97 6.05 4.88
CA ARG A 61 1.45 7.30 4.31
C ARG A 61 1.64 7.27 2.81
N TYR A 62 0.55 7.44 2.07
CA TYR A 62 0.54 7.55 0.61
C TYR A 62 0.06 8.94 0.18
N SER A 63 0.70 9.45 -0.87
CA SER A 63 0.19 10.54 -1.69
C SER A 63 -0.13 9.95 -3.06
N LEU A 64 -1.38 10.07 -3.47
CA LEU A 64 -1.88 9.57 -4.74
C LEU A 64 -2.03 10.74 -5.69
N GLU A 65 -1.48 10.57 -6.88
CA GLU A 65 -1.72 11.47 -8.00
C GLU A 65 -3.20 11.55 -8.25
N ALA A 66 -3.60 12.64 -8.86
CA ALA A 66 -4.96 12.76 -9.28
C ALA A 66 -5.34 11.77 -10.39
N TYR A 67 -6.65 11.61 -10.56
CA TYR A 67 -7.18 10.90 -11.72
C TYR A 67 -7.11 11.81 -12.95
N GLU A 68 -6.21 11.50 -13.89
CA GLU A 68 -6.03 12.28 -15.12
C GLU A 68 -7.34 12.46 -15.90
N GLU A 69 -8.24 11.47 -15.83
CA GLU A 69 -9.50 11.43 -16.56
C GLU A 69 -10.64 12.20 -15.88
N LEU A 70 -10.48 12.58 -14.60
CA LEU A 70 -11.48 13.32 -13.81
C LEU A 70 -11.08 14.78 -13.53
N GLU A 71 -9.80 15.11 -13.64
CA GLU A 71 -9.32 16.47 -13.34
C GLU A 71 -9.62 17.46 -14.46
N ARG A 72 -10.74 18.17 -14.29
CA ARG A 72 -10.96 19.47 -14.94
C ARG A 72 -10.02 20.51 -14.30
N PRO A 73 -9.60 21.57 -15.02
CA PRO A 73 -8.59 22.55 -14.58
C PRO A 73 -8.88 23.36 -13.29
N TRP A 74 -9.99 23.08 -12.60
CA TRP A 74 -10.47 23.80 -11.42
C TRP A 74 -10.71 22.92 -10.19
N TYR A 75 -10.47 21.61 -10.27
CA TYR A 75 -10.67 20.70 -9.14
C TYR A 75 -9.60 19.61 -9.08
N THR A 76 -8.70 19.71 -8.09
CA THR A 76 -7.69 18.67 -7.84
C THR A 76 -8.21 17.60 -6.89
N SER A 77 -8.16 16.32 -7.29
CA SER A 77 -8.58 15.15 -6.49
C SER A 77 -7.42 14.40 -5.85
N ALA A 78 -6.31 15.10 -5.57
CA ALA A 78 -5.16 14.55 -4.87
C ALA A 78 -5.62 13.85 -3.58
N GLY A 79 -5.42 12.53 -3.51
CA GLY A 79 -5.86 11.71 -2.39
C GLY A 79 -4.66 11.37 -1.52
N SER A 80 -4.81 11.51 -0.21
CA SER A 80 -3.83 10.97 0.73
C SER A 80 -4.46 9.85 1.54
N TRP A 81 -3.72 8.76 1.75
CA TRP A 81 -4.10 7.74 2.72
C TRP A 81 -3.05 7.69 3.81
N ASN A 82 -3.50 7.63 5.07
CA ASN A 82 -2.65 7.43 6.23
C ASN A 82 -3.31 6.36 7.09
N GLY A 83 -2.55 5.34 7.48
CA GLY A 83 -3.13 4.24 8.24
C GLY A 83 -2.12 3.41 8.99
N ILE A 84 -2.62 2.76 10.04
CA ILE A 84 -1.91 1.72 10.78
C ILE A 84 -2.40 0.37 10.26
N GLY A 85 -1.47 -0.55 10.00
CA GLY A 85 -1.78 -1.91 9.56
C GLY A 85 -0.97 -2.95 10.33
N LEU A 86 -1.58 -4.09 10.61
CA LEU A 86 -0.86 -5.27 11.07
C LEU A 86 -0.29 -6.00 9.86
N ARG A 87 0.99 -6.37 9.94
CA ARG A 87 1.67 -7.17 8.91
C ARG A 87 2.21 -8.45 9.53
N LEU A 88 1.89 -9.56 8.88
CA LEU A 88 2.37 -10.88 9.23
C LEU A 88 3.01 -11.48 7.97
N GLY A 89 4.13 -12.18 8.14
CA GLY A 89 4.78 -12.78 6.99
C GLY A 89 5.94 -13.69 7.38
N VAL A 90 6.54 -14.28 6.34
CA VAL A 90 7.71 -15.16 6.45
C VAL A 90 8.79 -14.65 5.52
N GLY A 91 9.98 -14.43 6.05
CA GLY A 91 11.19 -14.08 5.31
C GLY A 91 12.07 -15.30 5.07
N TYR A 92 12.70 -15.34 3.91
CA TYR A 92 13.73 -16.33 3.56
C TYR A 92 15.03 -15.63 3.21
N ALA A 93 16.13 -16.01 3.87
CA ALA A 93 17.46 -15.53 3.56
C ALA A 93 18.02 -16.26 2.34
N LEU A 94 18.11 -15.54 1.21
CA LEU A 94 18.76 -15.98 -0.03
C LEU A 94 20.29 -15.90 0.11
N GLY A 95 20.90 -16.72 0.99
CA GLY A 95 22.36 -16.91 1.01
C GLY A 95 23.00 -17.06 2.39
N ARG A 96 24.14 -17.75 2.38
CA ARG A 96 25.22 -17.68 3.38
C ARG A 96 26.43 -17.08 2.70
#